data_AF-A0A1X1B939-F1
#
_entry.id   AF-A0A1X1B939-F1
#
_cell.length_a   1.000
_cell.length_b   1.000
_cell.length_c   1.000
_cell.angle_alpha   90.00
_cell.angle_beta   90.00
_cell.angle_gamma   90.00
#
_symmetry.space_group_name_H-M   'P 1'
#
loop_
_entity.id
_entity.type
_entity.pdbx_description
1 polymer ?
#
loop_
_entity_poly.entity_id
_entity_poly.type
_entity_poly.pdbx_seq_one_letter_code
_entity_poly.pdbx_strand_id
1 'polypeptide(L)'
;MRGQHRVLWVDSPAVANSIAAILLHIRDETGANPNVYFEWSEGNPLLNLLRFLFIGMGEVAPVTREVLRRAEPTVANRPRVHIG
;
A
#
# COMPACT_ATOMS: atom_id res chain seq x y z
N MET A 1 3.37 -17.65 -14.91
CA MET A 1 2.97 -17.91 -13.50
C MET A 1 4.21 -18.40 -12.76
N ARG A 2 4.81 -17.60 -11.86
CA ARG A 2 6.02 -18.01 -11.12
C ARG A 2 5.67 -18.17 -9.63
N GLY A 3 5.48 -19.41 -9.18
CA GLY A 3 5.36 -19.79 -7.76
C GLY A 3 4.05 -20.50 -7.34
N GLN A 4 4.06 -21.13 -6.16
CA GLN A 4 2.89 -21.76 -5.50
C GLN A 4 1.91 -20.74 -4.87
N HIS A 5 2.18 -19.44 -5.03
CA HIS A 5 1.41 -18.35 -4.45
C HIS A 5 0.59 -17.64 -5.54
N ARG A 6 -0.63 -17.22 -5.19
CA ARG A 6 -1.47 -16.39 -6.04
C ARG A 6 -1.03 -14.94 -5.90
N VAL A 7 -0.17 -14.49 -6.82
CA VAL A 7 0.35 -13.11 -6.85
C VAL A 7 -0.49 -12.28 -7.81
N LEU A 8 -1.05 -11.17 -7.32
CA LEU A 8 -1.69 -10.13 -8.14
C LEU A 8 -0.61 -9.16 -8.65
N TRP A 9 -0.53 -8.99 -9.97
CA TRP A 9 0.40 -8.04 -10.60
C TRP A 9 -0.38 -6.83 -11.09
N VAL A 10 0.17 -5.64 -10.84
CA VAL A 10 -0.42 -4.36 -11.27
C VAL A 10 0.67 -3.50 -11.87
N ASP A 11 0.38 -2.89 -13.01
CA ASP A 11 1.22 -1.90 -13.66
C ASP A 11 0.61 -0.51 -13.48
N SER A 12 1.37 0.43 -12.91
CA SER A 12 0.92 1.79 -12.64
C SER A 12 2.09 2.71 -12.28
N PRO A 13 2.06 3.97 -12.73
CA PRO A 13 3.04 4.97 -12.34
C PRO A 13 2.87 5.46 -10.89
N ALA A 14 1.76 5.15 -10.22
CA ALA A 14 1.41 5.68 -8.89
C ALA A 14 1.12 4.55 -7.90
N VAL A 15 2.18 3.99 -7.29
CA VAL A 15 2.11 2.82 -6.40
C VAL A 15 1.08 2.97 -5.28
N ALA A 16 1.13 4.07 -4.51
CA ALA A 16 0.23 4.27 -3.37
C ALA A 16 -1.25 4.34 -3.78
N ASN A 17 -1.55 5.05 -4.87
CA ASN A 17 -2.91 5.17 -5.39
C ASN A 17 -3.43 3.82 -5.89
N SER A 18 -2.58 3.04 -6.56
CA SER A 18 -2.94 1.71 -7.04
C SER A 18 -3.21 0.75 -5.89
N ILE A 19 -2.38 0.74 -4.85
CA ILE A 19 -2.63 -0.08 -3.65
C ILE A 19 -3.96 0.32 -3.01
N ALA A 20 -4.21 1.63 -2.81
CA ALA A 20 -5.47 2.10 -2.23
C ALA A 20 -6.69 1.69 -3.07
N ALA A 21 -6.62 1.85 -4.39
CA ALA A 21 -7.71 1.49 -5.31
C ALA A 21 -8.00 -0.02 -5.27
N ILE A 22 -6.96 -0.86 -5.25
CA ILE A 22 -7.11 -2.32 -5.16
C ILE A 22 -7.75 -2.71 -3.83
N LEU A 23 -7.33 -2.11 -2.71
CA LEU A 23 -7.90 -2.42 -1.39
C LEU A 23 -9.38 -2.03 -1.31
N LEU A 24 -9.76 -0.88 -1.86
CA LEU A 24 -11.16 -0.46 -1.94
C LEU A 24 -11.96 -1.40 -2.84
N HIS A 25 -11.41 -1.78 -4.00
CA HIS A 25 -12.06 -2.72 -4.91
C HIS A 25 -12.26 -4.10 -4.27
N ILE A 26 -11.24 -4.66 -3.60
CA ILE A 26 -11.37 -5.93 -2.86
C ILE A 26 -12.45 -5.82 -1.78
N ARG A 27 -12.49 -4.71 -1.05
CA ARG A 27 -13.51 -4.48 -0.03
C ARG A 27 -14.91 -4.50 -0.64
N ASP A 28 -15.10 -3.77 -1.74
CA ASP A 28 -16.41 -3.62 -2.37
C ASP A 28 -16.89 -4.94 -3.00
N GLU A 29 -15.98 -5.74 -3.57
CA GLU A 29 -16.29 -7.04 -4.17
C GLU A 29 -16.55 -8.14 -3.12
N THR A 30 -15.83 -8.13 -2.00
CA THR A 30 -15.88 -9.22 -1.01
C THR A 30 -16.73 -8.90 0.23
N GLY A 31 -17.05 -7.62 0.46
CA GLY A 31 -17.65 -7.14 1.70
C GLY A 31 -16.72 -7.18 2.92
N ALA A 32 -15.50 -7.71 2.79
CA ALA A 32 -14.52 -7.78 3.87
C ALA A 32 -13.63 -6.53 3.89
N ASN A 33 -13.23 -6.04 5.07
CA ASN A 33 -12.31 -4.91 5.17
C ASN A 33 -10.84 -5.39 5.15
N PRO A 34 -10.07 -5.17 4.06
CA PRO A 34 -8.74 -5.75 3.91
C PRO A 34 -7.67 -5.01 4.73
N ASN A 35 -6.61 -5.75 5.04
CA ASN A 35 -5.40 -5.25 5.70
C ASN A 35 -4.24 -5.30 4.70
N VAL A 36 -3.43 -4.24 4.66
CA VAL A 36 -2.17 -4.20 3.90
C VAL A 36 -1.00 -4.02 4.86
N TYR A 37 0.07 -4.74 4.61
CA TYR A 37 1.30 -4.72 5.40
C TYR A 37 2.42 -4.17 4.53
N PHE A 38 3.10 -3.15 5.04
CA PHE A 38 4.31 -2.59 4.45
C PHE A 38 5.49 -2.98 5.34
N GLU A 39 6.44 -3.71 4.78
CA GLU A 39 7.72 -4.00 5.42
C GLU A 39 8.80 -3.09 4.84
N TRP A 40 9.75 -2.67 5.68
CA TRP A 40 10.99 -2.09 5.20
C TRP A 40 11.76 -3.17 4.44
N SER A 41 12.23 -2.85 3.25
CA SER A 41 13.15 -3.75 2.53
C SER A 41 14.35 -4.06 3.44
N GLU A 42 14.74 -5.33 3.55
CA GLU A 42 15.82 -5.88 4.41
C GLU A 42 17.25 -5.30 4.18
N GLY A 43 17.38 -4.15 3.52
CA GLY A 43 18.64 -3.45 3.28
C GLY A 43 18.95 -2.35 4.31
N ASN A 44 20.20 -1.86 4.30
CA ASN A 44 20.70 -0.82 5.21
C ASN A 44 19.73 0.40 5.28
N PRO A 45 19.12 0.69 6.45
CA PRO A 45 18.15 1.78 6.64
C PRO A 45 18.63 3.14 6.12
N LEU A 46 19.95 3.38 6.12
CA LEU A 46 20.56 4.61 5.62
C LEU A 46 20.37 4.79 4.10
N LEU A 47 20.38 3.70 3.31
CA LEU A 47 20.19 3.76 1.84
C LEU A 47 18.73 4.01 1.46
N ASN A 48 17.78 3.49 2.23
CA ASN A 48 16.35 3.76 2.05
C ASN A 48 16.01 5.19 2.45
N LEU A 49 16.62 5.71 3.53
CA LEU A 49 16.53 7.13 3.91
C LEU A 49 17.13 8.05 2.84
N LEU A 50 18.27 7.68 2.24
CA LEU A 50 18.86 8.42 1.11
C LEU A 50 17.94 8.40 -0.13
N ARG A 51 17.32 7.27 -0.48
CA ARG A 51 16.31 7.21 -1.56
C ARG A 51 15.08 8.06 -1.27
N PHE A 52 14.64 8.11 -0.02
CA PHE A 52 13.57 9.00 0.43
C PHE A 52 13.94 10.47 0.24
N LEU A 53 15.12 10.89 0.71
CA LEU A 53 15.58 12.28 0.63
C LEU A 53 15.85 12.75 -0.80
N PHE A 54 16.34 11.88 -1.70
CA PHE A 54 16.75 12.27 -3.06
C PHE A 54 15.71 11.97 -4.16
N ILE A 55 14.77 11.03 -3.95
CA ILE A 55 13.81 10.58 -4.98
C ILE A 55 12.35 10.71 -4.49
N GLY A 56 12.11 11.08 -3.23
CA GLY A 56 10.75 11.08 -2.62
C GLY A 56 10.19 9.68 -2.38
N MET A 57 11.01 8.65 -2.59
CA MET A 57 10.66 7.24 -2.44
C MET A 57 10.86 6.82 -0.99
N GLY A 58 9.78 6.86 -0.22
CA GLY A 58 9.74 6.43 1.19
C GLY A 58 8.37 6.57 1.85
N GLU A 59 7.43 7.28 1.22
CA GLU A 59 6.12 7.59 1.80
C GLU A 59 4.99 6.70 1.24
N VAL A 60 5.26 5.58 0.58
CA VAL A 60 4.20 4.76 -0.04
C VAL A 60 3.15 4.35 0.99
N ALA A 61 3.57 3.89 2.17
CA ALA A 61 2.66 3.50 3.24
C ALA A 61 1.83 4.68 3.79
N PRO A 62 2.42 5.80 4.26
CA PRO A 62 1.65 6.96 4.74
C PRO A 62 0.80 7.61 3.64
N VAL A 63 1.27 7.70 2.39
CA VAL A 63 0.47 8.20 1.27
C VAL A 63 -0.68 7.26 0.96
N THR A 64 -0.49 5.94 0.96
CA THR A 64 -1.58 4.97 0.79
C THR A 64 -2.63 5.17 1.87
N ARG A 65 -2.21 5.32 3.13
CA ARG A 65 -3.12 5.59 4.26
C ARG A 65 -3.89 6.90 4.06
N GLU A 66 -3.26 7.94 3.55
CA GLU A 66 -3.92 9.23 3.32
C GLU A 66 -4.89 9.19 2.14
N VAL A 67 -4.54 8.50 1.06
CA VAL A 67 -5.45 8.25 -0.07
C VAL A 67 -6.69 7.49 0.41
N LEU A 68 -6.50 6.42 1.17
CA LEU A 68 -7.59 5.66 1.80
C LEU A 68 -8.41 6.53 2.76
N ARG A 69 -7.77 7.44 3.51
CA ARG A 69 -8.46 8.37 4.43
C ARG A 69 -9.39 9.32 3.69
N ARG A 70 -8.95 9.84 2.54
CA ARG A 70 -9.75 10.75 1.71
C ARG A 70 -10.86 10.01 0.95
N ALA A 71 -10.56 8.83 0.41
CA ALA A 71 -11.51 8.05 -0.38
C ALA A 71 -12.60 7.39 0.48
N GLU A 72 -12.26 6.92 1.68
CA GLU A 72 -13.21 6.34 2.64
C GLU A 72 -13.14 7.09 3.97
N PRO A 73 -14.02 8.08 4.20
CA PRO A 73 -14.07 8.83 5.46
C PRO A 73 -14.47 7.96 6.65
N THR A 74 -15.27 6.91 6.44
CA THR A 74 -15.78 6.04 7.50
C THR A 74 -14.71 5.07 7.98
N VAL A 75 -14.20 5.30 9.20
CA VAL A 75 -13.08 4.52 9.75
C VAL A 75 -13.37 3.01 9.80
N ALA A 76 -14.61 2.61 10.07
CA ALA A 76 -15.01 1.20 10.12
C ALA A 76 -14.89 0.48 8.77
N ASN A 77 -15.10 1.20 7.66
CA ASN A 77 -15.08 0.67 6.30
C ASN A 77 -13.73 0.86 5.60
N ARG A 78 -12.79 1.56 6.24
CA ARG A 78 -11.51 1.91 5.64
C ARG A 78 -10.53 0.74 5.72
N PRO A 79 -9.91 0.33 4.60
CA PRO A 79 -8.78 -0.59 4.60
C PRO A 79 -7.68 -0.16 5.59
N ARG A 80 -7.15 -1.14 6.32
CA ARG A 80 -6.15 -0.89 7.37
C ARG A 80 -4.74 -1.01 6.81
N VAL A 81 -3.91 -0.03 7.12
CA VAL A 81 -2.49 0.02 6.75
C VAL A 81 -1.66 -0.28 7.99
N HIS A 82 -0.82 -1.32 7.91
CA HIS A 82 0.16 -1.69 8.92
C HIS A 82 1.56 -1.41 8.38
N ILE A 83 2.41 -0.84 9.22
CA ILE A 83 3.80 -0.50 8.90
C ILE A 83 4.67 -1.21 9.94
N GLY A 84 5.46 -2.18 9.49
CA GLY A 84 6.47 -2.88 10.28
C GLY A 84 7.81 -2.17 10.25
#